data_AF-T0ZVC6-F1
#
_entry.id   AF-T0ZVC6-F1
#
_cell.length_a   1.000
_cell.length_b   1.000
_cell.length_c   1.000
_cell.angle_alpha   90.00
_cell.angle_beta   90.00
_cell.angle_gamma   90.00
#
_symmetry.space_group_name_H-M   'P 1'
#
loop_
_entity.id
_entity.type
_entity.pdbx_description
1 polymer ?
#
loop_
_entity_poly.entity_id
_entity_poly.type
_entity_poly.pdbx_seq_one_letter_code
_entity_poly.pdbx_strand_id
1 'polypeptide(L)'
;MIALAYVVVVHSFTVPELASIPPAQTILLMAGSLFGSFAQLPAIGGGSQVAIIYVLTSVLRVGPEAATACALTLYVVTFLTVIPAGLVFARVEQVSLRNVAKASETEEELLVEEGAL
;
A
#
# COMPACT_ATOMS: atom_id res chain seq x y z
N MET A 1 12.89 4.46 7.00
CA MET A 1 11.80 5.35 6.57
C MET A 1 10.44 4.66 6.55
N ILE A 2 10.29 3.49 5.93
CA ILE A 2 8.99 2.76 5.87
C ILE A 2 8.40 2.49 7.27
N ALA A 3 9.15 1.87 8.18
CA ALA A 3 8.66 1.58 9.53
C ALA A 3 8.21 2.84 10.30
N LEU A 4 8.88 3.98 10.10
CA LEU A 4 8.48 5.25 10.71
C LEU A 4 7.15 5.76 10.15
N ALA A 5 6.90 5.59 8.84
CA ALA A 5 5.61 5.95 8.26
C ALA A 5 4.46 5.15 8.90
N TYR A 6 4.67 3.87 9.19
CA TYR A 6 3.69 3.06 9.91
C TYR A 6 3.41 3.58 11.32
N VAL A 7 4.46 3.92 12.07
CA VAL A 7 4.34 4.50 13.42
C VAL A 7 3.59 5.83 13.37
N VAL A 8 4.03 6.76 12.53
CA VAL A 8 3.44 8.11 12.42
C VAL A 8 1.98 8.04 12.01
N VAL A 9 1.62 7.19 11.04
CA VAL A 9 0.23 7.09 10.60
C VAL A 9 -0.65 6.50 11.70
N VAL A 10 -0.24 5.41 12.35
CA VAL A 10 -1.01 4.81 13.45
C VAL A 10 -1.24 5.81 14.58
N HIS A 11 -0.19 6.52 15.00
CA HIS A 11 -0.28 7.53 16.07
C HIS A 11 -0.95 8.84 15.65
N SER A 12 -1.27 9.03 14.36
CA SER A 12 -2.08 10.17 13.93
C SER A 12 -3.56 10.01 14.29
N PHE A 13 -4.00 8.79 14.59
CA PHE A 13 -5.34 8.50 15.07
C PHE A 13 -5.42 8.65 16.58
N THR A 14 -6.36 9.47 17.06
CA THR A 14 -6.54 9.77 18.50
C THR A 14 -7.37 8.73 19.24
N VAL A 15 -7.75 7.63 18.59
CA VAL A 15 -8.51 6.55 19.26
C VAL A 15 -7.59 5.80 20.22
N PRO A 16 -8.04 5.44 21.44
CA PRO A 16 -7.18 4.86 22.47
C PRO A 16 -6.43 3.60 22.02
N GLU A 17 -7.09 2.78 21.20
CA GLU A 17 -6.56 1.51 20.70
C GLU A 17 -5.40 1.70 19.74
N LEU A 18 -5.33 2.83 19.01
CA LEU A 18 -4.22 3.14 18.09
C LEU A 18 -3.16 4.01 18.74
N ALA A 19 -3.57 4.99 19.55
CA ALA A 19 -2.67 5.92 20.22
C ALA A 19 -1.71 5.21 21.18
N SER A 20 -2.14 4.09 21.77
CA SER A 20 -1.34 3.30 22.72
C SER A 20 -0.53 2.16 22.08
N ILE A 21 -0.63 1.95 20.75
CA ILE A 21 0.12 0.88 20.07
C ILE A 21 1.62 1.15 20.21
N PRO A 22 2.40 0.22 20.79
CA PRO A 22 3.85 0.38 20.86
C PRO A 22 4.45 0.31 19.44
N PRO A 23 5.51 1.08 19.14
CA PRO A 23 6.16 1.06 17.82
C PRO A 23 6.62 -0.32 17.35
N ALA A 24 6.88 -1.26 18.27
CA ALA A 24 7.21 -2.64 17.90
C ALA A 24 6.02 -3.38 17.24
N GLN A 25 4.78 -3.10 17.65
CA GLN A 25 3.58 -3.74 17.08
C GLN A 25 3.25 -3.21 15.69
N THR A 26 3.71 -2.01 15.30
CA THR A 26 3.52 -1.52 13.93
C THR A 26 4.36 -2.30 12.91
N ILE A 27 5.38 -3.05 13.36
CA ILE A 27 6.11 -4.02 12.53
C ILE A 27 5.18 -5.14 12.06
N LEU A 28 4.19 -5.54 12.87
CA LEU A 28 3.20 -6.53 12.47
C LEU A 28 2.31 -6.02 11.33
N LEU A 29 1.93 -4.73 11.38
CA LEU A 29 1.19 -4.08 10.29
C LEU A 29 2.03 -4.02 9.02
N MET A 30 3.31 -3.68 9.15
CA MET A 30 4.26 -3.67 8.04
C MET A 30 4.43 -5.08 7.45
N ALA A 31 4.57 -6.12 8.27
CA ALA A 31 4.65 -7.50 7.82
C ALA A 31 3.35 -7.93 7.11
N GLY A 32 2.19 -7.65 7.71
CA GLY A 32 0.88 -7.92 7.10
C GLY A 32 0.72 -7.24 5.75
N SER A 33 1.17 -5.99 5.62
CA SER A 33 1.15 -5.25 4.35
C SER A 33 2.00 -5.91 3.26
N LEU A 34 3.19 -6.42 3.62
CA LEU A 34 4.10 -7.09 2.68
C LEU A 34 3.46 -8.38 2.16
N PHE A 35 2.92 -9.20 3.05
CA PHE A 35 2.22 -10.43 2.64
C PHE A 35 0.95 -10.14 1.84
N GLY A 36 0.17 -9.14 2.24
CA GLY A 36 -1.00 -8.71 1.50
C GLY A 36 -0.67 -8.20 0.11
N SER A 37 0.52 -7.65 -0.11
CA SER A 37 0.93 -7.10 -1.40
C SER A 37 1.05 -8.15 -2.51
N PHE A 38 1.25 -9.43 -2.17
CA PHE A 38 1.25 -10.51 -3.17
C PHE A 38 -0.11 -10.70 -3.86
N ALA A 39 -1.20 -10.35 -3.19
CA ALA A 39 -2.55 -10.44 -3.72
C ALA A 39 -3.06 -9.11 -4.29
N GLN A 40 -2.17 -8.13 -4.48
CA GLN A 40 -2.54 -6.77 -4.87
C GLN A 40 -2.43 -6.60 -6.40
N LEU A 41 -3.55 -6.22 -7.04
CA LEU A 41 -3.52 -5.80 -8.44
C LEU A 41 -2.80 -4.44 -8.58
N PRO A 42 -2.14 -4.19 -9.73
CA PRO A 42 -1.56 -2.88 -10.02
C PRO A 42 -2.56 -1.75 -9.76
N ALA A 43 -2.13 -0.70 -9.04
CA ALA A 43 -2.90 0.48 -8.65
C ALA A 43 -4.08 0.31 -7.67
N ILE A 44 -4.63 -0.89 -7.44
CA ILE A 44 -5.92 -1.07 -6.72
C ILE A 44 -5.77 -1.31 -5.20
N GLY A 45 -4.60 -1.67 -4.69
CA GLY A 45 -4.35 -1.63 -3.23
C GLY A 45 -5.00 -2.72 -2.37
N GLY A 46 -5.79 -3.62 -2.95
CA GLY A 46 -6.70 -4.49 -2.20
C GLY A 46 -6.03 -5.42 -1.19
N GLY A 47 -4.98 -6.13 -1.58
CA GLY A 47 -4.38 -7.17 -0.74
C GLY A 47 -3.70 -6.62 0.53
N SER A 48 -2.87 -5.58 0.41
CA SER A 48 -2.23 -4.95 1.58
C SER A 48 -3.23 -4.27 2.51
N GLN A 49 -4.27 -3.61 1.96
CA GLN A 49 -5.33 -3.00 2.77
C GLN A 49 -6.10 -4.06 3.57
N VAL A 50 -6.54 -5.15 2.92
CA VAL A 50 -7.27 -6.23 3.60
C VAL A 50 -6.43 -6.86 4.69
N ALA A 51 -5.14 -7.10 4.45
CA ALA A 51 -4.23 -7.65 5.45
C ALA A 51 -4.03 -6.71 6.65
N ILE A 52 -3.87 -5.41 6.43
CA ILE A 52 -3.75 -4.42 7.51
C ILE A 52 -5.05 -4.34 8.31
N ILE A 53 -6.21 -4.27 7.64
CA ILE A 53 -7.53 -4.25 8.30
C ILE A 53 -7.70 -5.51 9.15
N TYR A 54 -7.31 -6.67 8.63
CA TYR A 54 -7.37 -7.93 9.36
C TYR A 54 -6.50 -7.90 10.63
N VAL A 55 -5.25 -7.45 10.52
CA VAL A 55 -4.37 -7.34 11.69
C VAL A 55 -4.93 -6.36 12.72
N LEU A 56 -5.39 -5.18 12.30
CA LEU A 56 -5.95 -4.17 13.20
C LEU A 56 -7.22 -4.69 13.92
N THR A 57 -8.14 -5.32 13.21
CA THR A 57 -9.42 -5.77 13.78
C THR A 57 -9.28 -7.08 14.55
N SER A 58 -8.61 -8.08 13.97
CA SER A 58 -8.60 -9.45 14.49
C SER A 58 -7.48 -9.71 15.50
N VAL A 59 -6.34 -9.04 15.34
CA VAL A 59 -5.18 -9.21 16.24
C VAL A 59 -5.14 -8.10 17.28
N LEU A 60 -5.26 -6.84 16.85
CA LEU A 60 -5.12 -5.66 17.72
C LEU A 60 -6.45 -5.14 18.28
N ARG A 61 -7.58 -5.78 17.92
CA ARG A 61 -8.93 -5.51 18.46
C ARG A 61 -9.39 -4.06 18.29
N VAL A 62 -8.94 -3.40 17.23
CA VAL A 62 -9.37 -2.05 16.84
C VAL A 62 -10.76 -2.11 16.21
N GLY A 63 -11.61 -1.12 16.50
CA GLY A 63 -12.91 -0.97 15.84
C GLY A 63 -12.80 -0.88 14.30
N PRO A 64 -13.73 -1.47 13.55
CA PRO A 64 -13.63 -1.59 12.09
C PRO A 64 -13.55 -0.24 11.36
N GLU A 65 -14.23 0.79 11.87
CA GLU A 65 -14.20 2.14 11.31
C GLU A 65 -12.79 2.74 11.38
N ALA A 66 -12.17 2.69 12.58
CA ALA A 66 -10.82 3.20 12.80
C ALA A 66 -9.76 2.36 12.08
N ALA A 67 -9.93 1.04 12.04
CA ALA A 67 -9.04 0.13 11.32
C ALA A 67 -9.03 0.42 9.82
N THR A 68 -10.21 0.62 9.22
CA THR A 68 -10.35 0.92 7.78
C THR A 68 -9.74 2.29 7.45
N ALA A 69 -10.03 3.31 8.26
CA ALA A 69 -9.45 4.65 8.06
C ALA A 69 -7.92 4.65 8.18
N CYS A 70 -7.37 3.93 9.17
CA CYS A 70 -5.93 3.77 9.36
C CYS A 70 -5.28 3.02 8.19
N ALA A 71 -5.85 1.89 7.76
CA ALA A 71 -5.36 1.13 6.62
C ALA A 71 -5.36 1.95 5.31
N LEU A 72 -6.43 2.72 5.06
CA LEU A 72 -6.51 3.60 3.91
C LEU A 72 -5.45 4.72 3.97
N THR A 73 -5.25 5.32 5.13
CA THR A 73 -4.24 6.37 5.32
C THR A 73 -2.83 5.81 5.11
N LEU A 74 -2.56 4.60 5.63
CA LEU A 74 -1.31 3.89 5.36
C LEU A 74 -1.13 3.65 3.87
N TYR A 75 -2.17 3.20 3.16
CA TYR A 75 -2.11 2.98 1.72
C TYR A 75 -1.79 4.27 0.95
N VAL A 76 -2.46 5.37 1.27
CA VAL A 76 -2.19 6.68 0.68
C VAL A 76 -0.72 7.06 0.89
N VAL A 77 -0.25 7.00 2.14
CA VAL A 77 1.09 7.43 2.52
C VAL A 77 2.18 6.57 1.87
N THR A 78 1.96 5.26 1.76
CA THR A 78 3.01 4.31 1.33
C THR A 78 2.97 3.98 -0.16
N PHE A 79 1.82 4.10 -0.82
CA PHE A 79 1.67 3.76 -2.24
C PHE A 79 1.27 4.93 -3.14
N LEU A 80 0.45 5.88 -2.66
CA LEU A 80 -0.09 6.94 -3.53
C LEU A 80 0.71 8.25 -3.49
N THR A 81 1.44 8.53 -2.41
CA THR A 81 2.25 9.76 -2.28
C THR A 81 3.34 9.91 -3.33
N VAL A 82 3.78 8.82 -3.96
CA VAL A 82 4.77 8.86 -5.04
C VAL A 82 4.18 9.34 -6.37
N ILE A 83 2.86 9.24 -6.56
CA ILE A 83 2.18 9.56 -7.83
C ILE A 83 2.43 11.01 -8.27
N PRO A 84 2.27 12.04 -7.42
CA PRO A 84 2.52 13.42 -7.83
C PRO A 84 3.98 13.65 -8.24
N ALA A 85 4.93 13.09 -7.48
CA ALA A 85 6.36 13.21 -7.80
C ALA A 85 6.69 12.52 -9.12
N GLY A 86 6.16 11.31 -9.34
CA GLY A 86 6.30 10.57 -10.59
C GLY A 86 5.68 11.30 -11.78
N LEU A 87 4.52 11.95 -11.59
CA LEU A 87 3.88 12.74 -12.64
C LEU A 87 4.73 13.95 -13.02
N VAL A 88 5.26 14.70 -12.04
CA VAL A 88 6.17 15.84 -12.31
C VAL A 88 7.38 15.37 -13.11
N PHE A 89 7.99 14.26 -12.70
CA PHE A 89 9.16 13.70 -13.38
C PHE A 89 8.85 13.26 -14.82
N ALA A 90 7.72 12.58 -15.03
CA ALA A 90 7.26 12.18 -16.36
C ALA A 90 7.06 13.37 -17.31
N ARG A 91 6.62 14.53 -16.78
CA ARG A 91 6.48 15.76 -17.58
C ARG A 91 7.84 16.36 -17.94
N VAL A 92 8.79 16.38 -17.01
CA VAL A 92 10.15 16.92 -17.24
C VAL A 92 10.88 16.08 -18.29
N GLU A 93 10.81 14.77 -18.19
CA GLU A 93 11.52 13.84 -19.08
C GLU A 93 10.76 13.51 -20.37
N GLN A 94 9.58 14.09 -20.58
CA GLN A 94 8.69 13.81 -21.72
C GLN A 94 8.38 12.31 -21.88
N VAL A 95 8.33 11.57 -20.77
CA VAL A 95 7.99 10.16 -20.76
C VAL A 95 6.51 10.04 -21.14
N SER A 96 6.26 9.44 -22.31
CA SER A 96 4.91 9.17 -22.78
C SER A 96 4.33 7.99 -22.02
N LEU A 97 3.37 8.26 -21.11
CA LEU A 97 2.60 7.22 -20.41
C LEU A 97 1.95 6.23 -21.38
N ARG A 98 1.62 6.68 -22.60
CA ARG A 98 1.06 5.84 -23.66
C ARG A 98 2.09 4.86 -24.22
N ASN A 99 3.36 5.25 -24.30
CA ASN A 99 4.42 4.36 -24.76
C ASN A 99 4.76 3.33 -23.68
N VAL A 100 4.76 3.75 -22.42
CA VAL A 100 4.93 2.86 -21.27
C VAL A 100 3.79 1.84 -21.20
N ALA A 101 2.53 2.28 -21.35
CA ALA A 101 1.38 1.37 -21.37
C ALA A 101 1.48 0.33 -22.49
N LYS A 102 1.84 0.74 -23.71
CA LYS A 102 2.05 -0.20 -24.83
C LYS A 102 3.18 -1.20 -24.57
N ALA A 103 4.27 -0.75 -23.95
CA ALA A 103 5.37 -1.64 -23.59
C ALA A 103 4.92 -2.69 -22.57
N SER A 104 4.14 -2.30 -21.55
CA SER A 104 3.56 -3.23 -20.58
C SER A 104 2.58 -4.22 -21.21
N GLU A 105 1.70 -3.77 -22.10
CA GLU A 105 0.78 -4.67 -22.85
C GLU A 105 1.56 -5.69 -23.69
N THR A 106 2.65 -5.26 -24.35
CA THR A 106 3.50 -6.17 -25.15
C THR A 106 4.21 -7.19 -24.26
N GLU A 107 4.66 -6.77 -23.07
CA GLU A 107 5.31 -7.66 -22.11
C GLU A 107 4.32 -8.68 -21.53
N GLU A 108 3.08 -8.29 -21.24
CA GLU A 108 2.01 -9.22 -20.86
C GLU A 108 1.72 -10.23 -21.98
N GLU A 109 1.60 -9.79 -23.24
CA GLU A 109 1.39 -10.71 -24.38
C GLU A 109 2.55 -11.71 -24.54
N LEU A 110 3.80 -11.27 -24.35
CA LEU A 110 4.98 -12.14 -24.40
C LEU A 110 4.98 -13.16 -23.25
N LEU A 111 4.63 -12.76 -22.03
CA LEU A 111 4.55 -13.68 -20.88
C LEU A 111 3.47 -14.75 -21.09
N VAL A 112 2.37 -14.41 -21.76
CA VAL A 112 1.32 -15.36 -22.16
C VAL A 112 1.82 -16.29 -23.28
N GLU A 113 2.56 -15.78 -24.26
CA GLU A 113 3.14 -16.60 -25.35
C GLU A 113 4.22 -17.57 -24.84
N GLU A 114 5.05 -17.16 -23.88
CA GLU A 114 6.09 -17.98 -23.26
C GLU A 114 5.53 -18.99 -22.22
N GLY A 115 4.23 -18.95 -21.93
CA GLY A 115 3.58 -19.84 -20.96
C GLY A 115 4.02 -19.62 -19.52
N ALA A 116 4.48 -18.40 -19.19
CA ALA A 116 4.86 -18.00 -17.83
C ALA A 116 3.65 -17.60 -16.96
N LEU A 117 2.45 -17.55 -17.56
CA LEU A 117 1.14 -17.28 -16.98
C LEU A 117 0.10 -18.22 -17.60
#